data_AF-A0A3C0BHJ7-F1
#
_entry.id   AF-A0A3C0BHJ7-F1
#
_cell.length_a   1.000
_cell.length_b   1.000
_cell.length_c   1.000
_cell.angle_alpha   90.00
_cell.angle_beta   90.00
_cell.angle_gamma   90.00
#
_symmetry.space_group_name_H-M   'P 1'
#
loop_
_entity.id
_entity.type
_entity.pdbx_description
1 polymer ?
#
loop_
_entity_poly.entity_id
_entity_poly.type
_entity_poly.pdbx_seq_one_letter_code
_entity_poly.pdbx_strand_id
1 'polypeptide(L)'
;NMTLTLTENQNTAMSLETLCLAFESYVSQKATFFSDMLIEKSAELMGYALDGAPSLEITTPAEILKSQSGCMASLGAASSSPGVGTLLSLCINARFKISRSLITSILFPYIIEDTGKFKIDRVEKLAHSMHAVPADVKGAEAVTGFAENIRQRLAKTNLPARLKDLSVSIEQLALAVEDAGQLEIMTTLPRSMTTDDLFDLLKLAY
;
A
#
# COMPACT_ATOMS: atom_id res chain seq x y z
N ASN A 1 4.14 12.30 -22.45
CA ASN A 1 3.87 11.20 -21.49
C ASN A 1 4.85 11.34 -20.33
N MET A 2 4.43 11.85 -19.17
CA MET A 2 5.33 12.32 -18.10
C MET A 2 5.97 11.19 -17.27
N THR A 3 5.60 9.94 -17.52
CA THR A 3 6.11 8.72 -16.84
C THR A 3 7.33 8.10 -17.53
N LEU A 4 7.68 8.54 -18.75
CA LEU A 4 8.75 7.95 -19.58
C LEU A 4 10.18 8.08 -18.97
N THR A 5 10.37 8.88 -17.93
CA THR A 5 11.68 9.14 -17.32
C THR A 5 11.96 8.31 -16.06
N LEU A 6 11.01 7.50 -15.59
CA LEU A 6 11.16 6.69 -14.38
C LEU A 6 11.81 5.34 -14.68
N THR A 7 12.71 4.89 -13.80
CA THR A 7 13.24 3.52 -13.86
C THR A 7 12.14 2.50 -13.55
N GLU A 8 12.34 1.25 -13.95
CA GLU A 8 11.40 0.15 -13.63
C GLU A 8 11.16 0.02 -12.11
N ASN A 9 12.23 0.18 -11.32
CA ASN A 9 12.17 0.13 -9.86
C ASN A 9 11.34 1.28 -9.28
N GLN A 10 11.53 2.50 -9.80
CA GLN A 10 10.74 3.66 -9.38
C GLN A 10 9.26 3.48 -9.75
N ASN A 11 8.98 3.01 -10.97
CA ASN A 11 7.62 2.73 -11.43
C ASN A 11 6.93 1.67 -10.56
N THR A 12 7.66 0.62 -10.18
CA THR A 12 7.12 -0.45 -9.32
C THR A 12 6.87 0.06 -7.91
N ALA A 13 7.84 0.74 -7.29
CA ALA A 13 7.66 1.31 -5.97
C ALA A 13 6.47 2.29 -5.91
N MET A 14 6.29 3.15 -6.92
CA MET A 14 5.15 4.07 -7.01
C MET A 14 3.81 3.35 -7.21
N SER A 15 3.81 2.24 -7.95
CA SER A 15 2.60 1.41 -8.13
C SER A 15 2.20 0.76 -6.80
N LEU A 16 3.18 0.25 -6.04
CA LEU A 16 2.97 -0.33 -4.71
C LEU A 16 2.57 0.72 -3.67
N GLU A 17 3.14 1.93 -3.72
CA GLU A 17 2.72 3.06 -2.89
C GLU A 17 1.25 3.42 -3.14
N THR A 18 0.84 3.46 -4.41
CA THR A 18 -0.55 3.72 -4.80
C THR A 18 -1.50 2.64 -4.29
N LEU A 19 -1.10 1.36 -4.40
CA LEU A 19 -1.88 0.24 -3.85
C LEU A 19 -1.99 0.30 -2.33
N CYS A 20 -0.90 0.65 -1.64
CA CYS A 20 -0.93 0.82 -0.19
C CYS A 20 -1.86 1.97 0.20
N LEU A 21 -1.81 3.11 -0.48
CA LEU A 21 -2.73 4.22 -0.23
C LEU A 21 -4.20 3.80 -0.43
N ALA A 22 -4.48 3.09 -1.52
CA ALA A 22 -5.80 2.56 -1.81
C ALA A 22 -6.24 1.59 -0.70
N PHE A 23 -5.41 0.60 -0.36
CA PHE A 23 -5.66 -0.36 0.71
C PHE A 23 -5.98 0.32 2.05
N GLU A 24 -5.12 1.23 2.49
CA GLU A 24 -5.30 1.95 3.74
C GLU A 24 -6.60 2.74 3.78
N SER A 25 -6.91 3.43 2.68
CA SER A 25 -8.15 4.18 2.52
C SER A 25 -9.38 3.28 2.54
N TYR A 26 -9.23 2.04 2.07
CA TYR A 26 -10.29 1.04 2.08
C TYR A 26 -10.54 0.50 3.48
N VAL A 27 -9.49 0.34 4.29
CA VAL A 27 -9.61 -0.24 5.62
C VAL A 27 -9.74 0.82 6.72
N SER A 28 -9.68 2.10 6.38
CA SER A 28 -9.86 3.22 7.32
C SER A 28 -11.22 3.17 8.05
N GLN A 29 -11.28 3.77 9.23
CA GLN A 29 -12.55 4.03 9.94
C GLN A 29 -13.41 5.09 9.26
N LYS A 30 -12.83 5.92 8.37
CA LYS A 30 -13.54 6.92 7.57
C LYS A 30 -14.02 6.40 6.22
N ALA A 31 -13.83 5.11 5.92
CA ALA A 31 -14.27 4.51 4.68
C ALA A 31 -15.80 4.62 4.53
N THR A 32 -16.24 4.99 3.33
CA THR A 32 -17.64 5.13 2.95
C THR A 32 -17.91 4.31 1.69
N PHE A 33 -19.18 4.11 1.37
CA PHE A 33 -19.58 3.52 0.09
C PHE A 33 -18.91 4.21 -1.12
N PHE A 34 -18.82 5.54 -1.09
CA PHE A 34 -18.22 6.31 -2.18
C PHE A 34 -16.71 6.10 -2.29
N SER A 35 -15.97 6.12 -1.18
CA SER A 35 -14.53 5.82 -1.20
C SER A 35 -14.27 4.38 -1.63
N ASP A 36 -15.09 3.43 -1.18
CA ASP A 36 -14.96 2.01 -1.50
C ASP A 36 -15.09 1.76 -3.00
N MET A 37 -16.08 2.36 -3.66
CA MET A 37 -16.23 2.27 -5.12
C MET A 37 -15.00 2.77 -5.88
N LEU A 38 -14.42 3.90 -5.45
CA LEU A 38 -13.23 4.47 -6.08
C LEU A 38 -12.02 3.56 -5.89
N ILE A 39 -11.86 3.01 -4.69
CA ILE A 39 -10.71 2.20 -4.31
C ILE A 39 -10.76 0.82 -4.96
N GLU A 40 -11.91 0.17 -4.99
CA GLU A 40 -12.08 -1.13 -5.65
C GLU A 40 -11.74 -1.03 -7.13
N LYS A 41 -12.21 0.02 -7.82
CA LYS A 41 -11.84 0.27 -9.22
C LYS A 41 -10.36 0.67 -9.36
N SER A 42 -9.79 1.41 -8.42
CA SER A 42 -8.36 1.73 -8.41
C SER A 42 -7.49 0.47 -8.36
N ALA A 43 -7.81 -0.47 -7.46
CA ALA A 43 -7.09 -1.73 -7.29
C ALA A 43 -7.21 -2.62 -8.55
N GLU A 44 -8.40 -2.70 -9.14
CA GLU A 44 -8.65 -3.41 -10.40
C GLU A 44 -7.79 -2.86 -11.55
N LEU A 45 -7.81 -1.54 -11.77
CA LEU A 45 -7.02 -0.90 -12.82
C LEU A 45 -5.52 -1.09 -12.61
N MET A 46 -5.05 -1.06 -11.36
CA MET A 46 -3.64 -1.34 -11.06
C MET A 46 -3.29 -2.81 -11.33
N GLY A 47 -4.17 -3.75 -10.98
CA GLY A 47 -4.01 -5.16 -11.32
C GLY A 47 -3.80 -5.35 -12.82
N TYR A 48 -4.68 -4.78 -13.64
CA TYR A 48 -4.54 -4.82 -15.11
C TYR A 48 -3.26 -4.17 -15.61
N ALA A 49 -2.83 -3.07 -14.99
CA ALA A 49 -1.62 -2.38 -15.39
C ALA A 49 -0.33 -3.16 -15.08
N LEU A 50 -0.35 -3.99 -14.03
CA LEU A 50 0.82 -4.74 -13.57
C LEU A 50 0.89 -6.14 -14.18
N ASP A 51 -0.25 -6.81 -14.33
CA ASP A 51 -0.30 -8.23 -14.71
C ASP A 51 -0.89 -8.45 -16.11
N GLY A 52 -1.43 -7.39 -16.72
CA GLY A 52 -2.16 -7.44 -17.99
C GLY A 52 -3.66 -7.58 -17.76
N ALA A 53 -4.43 -7.07 -18.73
CA ALA A 53 -5.87 -7.14 -18.68
C ALA A 53 -6.38 -8.57 -19.02
N PRO A 54 -7.51 -9.00 -18.45
CA PRO A 54 -8.08 -10.33 -18.69
C PRO A 54 -8.65 -10.51 -20.10
N SER A 55 -8.90 -9.40 -20.82
CA SER A 55 -9.44 -9.40 -22.18
C SER A 55 -8.57 -8.56 -23.10
N LEU A 56 -8.41 -9.04 -24.35
CA LEU A 56 -7.74 -8.31 -25.43
C LEU A 56 -8.50 -7.05 -25.87
N GLU A 57 -9.76 -6.88 -25.45
CA GLU A 57 -10.54 -5.67 -25.70
C GLU A 57 -10.03 -4.47 -24.90
N ILE A 58 -9.39 -4.72 -23.75
CA ILE A 58 -8.75 -3.67 -22.96
C ILE A 58 -7.39 -3.36 -23.59
N THR A 59 -7.43 -2.44 -24.56
CA THR A 59 -6.25 -1.95 -25.29
C THR A 59 -5.58 -0.75 -24.62
N THR A 60 -6.07 -0.37 -23.43
CA THR A 60 -5.56 0.81 -22.71
C THR A 60 -4.13 0.55 -22.24
N PRO A 61 -3.15 1.40 -22.59
CA PRO A 61 -1.77 1.23 -22.15
C PRO A 61 -1.64 1.19 -20.63
N ALA A 62 -0.73 0.34 -20.12
CA ALA A 62 -0.48 0.17 -18.69
C ALA A 62 -0.21 1.49 -17.95
N GLU A 63 0.47 2.44 -18.58
CA GLU A 63 0.75 3.76 -17.99
C GLU A 63 -0.52 4.59 -17.76
N ILE A 64 -1.50 4.49 -18.66
CA ILE A 64 -2.80 5.16 -18.51
C ILE A 64 -3.59 4.50 -17.39
N LEU A 65 -3.58 3.17 -17.31
CA LEU A 65 -4.21 2.42 -16.22
C LEU A 65 -3.62 2.78 -14.85
N LYS A 66 -2.28 2.90 -14.75
CA LYS A 66 -1.61 3.37 -13.52
C LYS A 66 -2.03 4.78 -13.13
N SER A 67 -2.10 5.69 -14.11
CA SER A 67 -2.52 7.08 -13.88
C SER A 67 -3.96 7.17 -13.40
N GLN A 68 -4.87 6.43 -14.03
CA GLN A 68 -6.28 6.33 -13.62
C GLN A 68 -6.40 5.72 -12.22
N SER A 69 -5.70 4.62 -11.97
CA SER A 69 -5.65 3.98 -10.64
C SER A 69 -5.18 4.95 -9.56
N GLY A 70 -4.08 5.68 -9.79
CA GLY A 70 -3.56 6.67 -8.85
C GLY A 70 -4.52 7.83 -8.59
N CYS A 71 -5.20 8.31 -9.63
CA CYS A 71 -6.25 9.32 -9.49
C CYS A 71 -7.39 8.81 -8.60
N MET A 72 -7.88 7.60 -8.86
CA MET A 72 -8.99 7.00 -8.09
C MET A 72 -8.58 6.68 -6.64
N ALA A 73 -7.36 6.18 -6.41
CA ALA A 73 -6.82 5.98 -5.06
C ALA A 73 -6.77 7.30 -4.29
N SER A 74 -6.31 8.38 -4.93
CA SER A 74 -6.22 9.71 -4.33
C SER A 74 -7.59 10.29 -3.98
N LEU A 75 -8.59 10.15 -4.87
CA LEU A 75 -9.96 10.59 -4.61
C LEU A 75 -10.62 9.76 -3.50
N GLY A 76 -10.37 8.45 -3.48
CA GLY A 76 -10.81 7.54 -2.43
C GLY A 76 -10.21 7.91 -1.07
N ALA A 77 -8.91 8.16 -1.02
CA ALA A 77 -8.19 8.61 0.17
C ALA A 77 -8.69 9.97 0.68
N ALA A 78 -8.94 10.93 -0.22
CA ALA A 78 -9.49 12.23 0.12
C ALA A 78 -10.91 12.15 0.70
N SER A 79 -11.69 11.15 0.27
CA SER A 79 -13.05 10.89 0.76
C SER A 79 -13.08 9.92 1.96
N SER A 80 -11.93 9.44 2.40
CA SER A 80 -11.71 8.50 3.50
C SER A 80 -10.51 9.00 4.32
N SER A 81 -9.49 8.18 4.53
CA SER A 81 -8.23 8.59 5.14
C SER A 81 -7.07 7.64 4.78
N PRO A 82 -5.84 8.16 4.60
CA PRO A 82 -4.65 7.31 4.51
C PRO A 82 -4.37 6.59 5.85
N GLY A 83 -3.39 5.68 5.85
CA GLY A 83 -3.08 4.82 6.99
C GLY A 83 -1.62 4.85 7.43
N VAL A 84 -1.21 3.78 8.10
CA VAL A 84 0.07 3.66 8.80
C VAL A 84 1.28 3.76 7.87
N GLY A 85 1.28 3.05 6.74
CA GLY A 85 2.33 3.12 5.71
C GLY A 85 2.45 4.50 5.09
N THR A 86 1.34 5.16 4.75
CA THR A 86 1.39 6.56 4.28
C THR A 86 1.96 7.49 5.36
N LEU A 87 1.51 7.33 6.60
CA LEU A 87 1.95 8.14 7.74
C LEU A 87 3.45 7.96 8.04
N LEU A 88 3.91 6.72 8.19
CA LEU A 88 5.31 6.40 8.47
C LEU A 88 6.23 6.79 7.32
N SER A 89 5.83 6.55 6.06
CA SER A 89 6.63 6.94 4.91
C SER A 89 6.80 8.46 4.82
N LEU A 90 5.78 9.25 5.16
CA LEU A 90 5.87 10.71 5.25
C LEU A 90 6.91 11.15 6.31
N CYS A 91 6.82 10.62 7.53
CA CYS A 91 7.73 11.00 8.63
C CYS A 91 9.18 10.54 8.38
N ILE A 92 9.38 9.31 7.89
CA ILE A 92 10.70 8.78 7.55
C ILE A 92 11.31 9.59 6.38
N ASN A 93 10.52 9.91 5.35
CA ASN A 93 10.99 10.77 4.25
C ASN A 93 11.36 12.17 4.75
N ALA A 94 10.55 12.77 5.63
CA ALA A 94 10.82 14.11 6.16
C ALA A 94 12.19 14.18 6.87
N ARG A 95 12.52 13.16 7.68
CA ARG A 95 13.77 13.05 8.42
C ARG A 95 14.97 12.65 7.57
N PHE A 96 14.84 11.61 6.76
CA PHE A 96 15.99 10.92 6.14
C PHE A 96 16.08 11.09 4.62
N LYS A 97 15.12 11.79 4.00
CA LYS A 97 15.05 12.02 2.54
C LYS A 97 15.01 10.73 1.70
N ILE A 98 14.62 9.62 2.31
CA ILE A 98 14.39 8.34 1.64
C ILE A 98 13.04 8.39 0.92
N SER A 99 12.96 7.85 -0.29
CA SER A 99 11.73 7.87 -1.09
C SER A 99 10.55 7.25 -0.35
N ARG A 100 9.41 7.97 -0.28
CA ARG A 100 8.16 7.47 0.32
C ARG A 100 7.72 6.18 -0.33
N SER A 101 7.77 6.13 -1.66
CA SER A 101 7.38 4.94 -2.43
C SER A 101 8.16 3.69 -2.03
N LEU A 102 9.46 3.85 -1.75
CA LEU A 102 10.32 2.74 -1.33
C LEU A 102 9.94 2.27 0.08
N ILE A 103 9.79 3.20 1.02
CA ILE A 103 9.39 2.89 2.41
C ILE A 103 8.03 2.20 2.43
N THR A 104 7.04 2.75 1.74
CA THR A 104 5.68 2.21 1.67
C THR A 104 5.69 0.82 1.05
N SER A 105 6.46 0.59 -0.01
CA SER A 105 6.55 -0.72 -0.67
C SER A 105 7.06 -1.82 0.28
N ILE A 106 8.00 -1.49 1.19
CA ILE A 106 8.53 -2.41 2.21
C ILE A 106 7.50 -2.67 3.31
N LEU A 107 6.79 -1.64 3.76
CA LEU A 107 5.81 -1.74 4.84
C LEU A 107 4.54 -2.49 4.42
N PHE A 108 4.17 -2.41 3.14
CA PHE A 108 2.85 -2.81 2.65
C PHE A 108 2.48 -4.28 2.93
N PRO A 109 3.34 -5.30 2.69
CA PRO A 109 3.02 -6.69 3.03
C PRO A 109 2.66 -6.88 4.51
N TYR A 110 3.38 -6.20 5.40
CA TYR A 110 3.15 -6.30 6.84
C TYR A 110 1.87 -5.56 7.27
N ILE A 111 1.52 -4.47 6.60
CA ILE A 111 0.24 -3.77 6.79
C ILE A 111 -0.94 -4.66 6.40
N ILE A 112 -0.83 -5.38 5.28
CA ILE A 112 -1.85 -6.36 4.83
C ILE A 112 -2.04 -7.43 5.89
N GLU A 113 -0.95 -8.04 6.36
CA GLU A 113 -0.98 -9.11 7.37
C GLU A 113 -1.53 -8.64 8.71
N ASP A 114 -1.12 -7.45 9.19
CA ASP A 114 -1.66 -6.90 10.43
C ASP A 114 -3.16 -6.62 10.32
N THR A 115 -3.58 -5.99 9.23
CA THR A 115 -4.99 -5.66 8.98
C THR A 115 -5.85 -6.92 8.84
N GLY A 116 -5.31 -7.98 8.24
CA GLY A 116 -6.00 -9.26 8.08
C GLY A 116 -6.40 -9.92 9.39
N LYS A 117 -5.77 -9.57 10.52
CA LYS A 117 -6.15 -10.08 11.86
C LYS A 117 -7.51 -9.57 12.33
N PHE A 118 -7.99 -8.44 11.80
CA PHE A 118 -9.21 -7.79 12.31
C PHE A 118 -10.15 -7.24 11.21
N LYS A 119 -9.74 -7.19 9.94
CA LYS A 119 -10.58 -6.80 8.78
C LYS A 119 -10.42 -7.76 7.59
N ILE A 120 -10.38 -9.06 7.87
CA ILE A 120 -10.13 -10.13 6.88
C ILE A 120 -10.99 -10.01 5.62
N ASP A 121 -12.30 -9.81 5.74
CA ASP A 121 -13.22 -9.74 4.60
C ASP A 121 -12.91 -8.56 3.66
N ARG A 122 -12.45 -7.43 4.21
CA ARG A 122 -12.08 -6.26 3.40
C ARG A 122 -10.74 -6.47 2.70
N VAL A 123 -9.79 -7.13 3.37
CA VAL A 123 -8.50 -7.50 2.76
C VAL A 123 -8.72 -8.51 1.62
N GLU A 124 -9.51 -9.56 1.86
CA GLU A 124 -9.88 -10.56 0.85
C GLU A 124 -10.53 -9.89 -0.37
N LYS A 125 -11.55 -9.04 -0.14
CA LYS A 125 -12.25 -8.36 -1.24
C LYS A 125 -11.30 -7.55 -2.11
N LEU A 126 -10.40 -6.77 -1.50
CA LEU A 126 -9.45 -5.96 -2.28
C LEU A 126 -8.37 -6.81 -2.98
N ALA A 127 -7.94 -7.92 -2.37
CA ALA A 127 -7.04 -8.88 -3.00
C ALA A 127 -7.66 -9.45 -4.30
N HIS A 128 -8.95 -9.80 -4.27
CA HIS A 128 -9.67 -10.23 -5.47
C HIS A 128 -9.89 -9.10 -6.48
N SER A 129 -10.23 -7.89 -6.03
CA SER A 129 -10.38 -6.73 -6.92
C SER A 129 -9.09 -6.44 -7.70
N MET A 130 -7.92 -6.62 -7.08
CA MET A 130 -6.62 -6.49 -7.75
C MET A 130 -6.24 -7.72 -8.59
N HIS A 131 -6.96 -8.83 -8.49
CA HIS A 131 -6.56 -10.15 -9.02
C HIS A 131 -5.23 -10.67 -8.43
N ALA A 132 -4.91 -10.29 -7.20
CA ALA A 132 -3.70 -10.72 -6.50
C ALA A 132 -3.76 -12.20 -6.08
N VAL A 133 -4.97 -12.75 -5.93
CA VAL A 133 -5.23 -14.15 -5.54
C VAL A 133 -6.35 -14.77 -6.38
N PRO A 134 -6.35 -16.11 -6.60
CA PRO A 134 -7.45 -16.83 -7.25
C PRO A 134 -8.80 -16.62 -6.54
N ALA A 135 -9.90 -16.70 -7.29
CA ALA A 135 -11.25 -16.40 -6.77
C ALA A 135 -11.79 -17.41 -5.73
N ASP A 136 -11.20 -18.61 -5.66
CA ASP A 136 -11.54 -19.68 -4.72
C ASP A 136 -10.75 -19.60 -3.41
N VAL A 137 -9.65 -18.83 -3.37
CA VAL A 137 -8.84 -18.58 -2.18
C VAL A 137 -9.53 -17.55 -1.29
N LYS A 138 -9.76 -17.86 0.00
CA LYS A 138 -10.54 -17.00 0.92
C LYS A 138 -9.92 -16.86 2.30
N GLY A 139 -10.44 -15.92 3.08
CA GLY A 139 -10.10 -15.70 4.46
C GLY A 139 -8.61 -15.44 4.67
N ALA A 140 -8.01 -16.15 5.64
CA ALA A 140 -6.61 -15.96 5.99
C ALA A 140 -5.66 -16.32 4.84
N GLU A 141 -6.04 -17.28 3.99
CA GLU A 141 -5.25 -17.65 2.82
C GLU A 141 -5.21 -16.52 1.78
N ALA A 142 -6.32 -15.80 1.59
CA ALA A 142 -6.37 -14.63 0.73
C ALA A 142 -5.49 -13.48 1.26
N VAL A 143 -5.48 -13.26 2.58
CA VAL A 143 -4.59 -12.27 3.22
C VAL A 143 -3.13 -12.62 2.96
N THR A 144 -2.72 -13.86 3.24
CA THR A 144 -1.34 -14.31 3.03
C THR A 144 -0.96 -14.24 1.55
N GLY A 145 -1.84 -14.69 0.66
CA GLY A 145 -1.63 -14.63 -0.79
C GLY A 145 -1.47 -13.19 -1.29
N PHE A 146 -2.24 -12.25 -0.74
CA PHE A 146 -2.11 -10.84 -1.11
C PHE A 146 -0.78 -10.25 -0.64
N ALA A 147 -0.38 -10.47 0.61
CA ALA A 147 0.91 -10.01 1.12
C ALA A 147 2.08 -10.61 0.32
N GLU A 148 2.00 -11.89 -0.03
CA GLU A 148 3.00 -12.57 -0.84
C GLU A 148 3.05 -12.04 -2.27
N ASN A 149 1.91 -11.72 -2.89
CA ASN A 149 1.88 -11.05 -4.20
C ASN A 149 2.71 -9.75 -4.20
N ILE A 150 2.61 -8.96 -3.13
CA ILE A 150 3.42 -7.73 -2.98
C ILE A 150 4.91 -8.06 -2.81
N ARG A 151 5.26 -9.05 -1.97
CA ARG A 151 6.67 -9.48 -1.79
C ARG A 151 7.29 -9.98 -3.10
N GLN A 152 6.55 -10.73 -3.90
CA GLN A 152 7.00 -11.21 -5.21
C GLN A 152 7.31 -10.05 -6.16
N ARG A 153 6.53 -8.97 -6.13
CA ARG A 153 6.78 -7.76 -6.94
C ARG A 153 8.05 -7.02 -6.51
N LEU A 154 8.30 -6.93 -5.20
CA LEU A 154 9.56 -6.39 -4.67
C LEU A 154 10.75 -7.22 -5.15
N ALA A 155 10.66 -8.55 -5.00
CA ALA A 155 11.73 -9.47 -5.38
C ALA A 155 12.02 -9.44 -6.89
N LYS A 156 10.98 -9.43 -7.74
CA LYS A 156 11.11 -9.37 -9.20
C LYS A 156 11.84 -8.12 -9.70
N THR A 157 11.72 -7.01 -8.97
CA THR A 157 12.33 -5.72 -9.33
C THR A 157 13.58 -5.38 -8.53
N ASN A 158 14.09 -6.34 -7.73
CA ASN A 158 15.26 -6.16 -6.88
C ASN A 158 15.15 -4.88 -6.01
N LEU A 159 13.93 -4.59 -5.54
CA LEU A 159 13.69 -3.52 -4.57
C LEU A 159 14.07 -4.03 -3.17
N PRO A 160 14.63 -3.17 -2.31
CA PRO A 160 14.80 -3.47 -0.89
C PRO A 160 13.51 -4.02 -0.27
N ALA A 161 13.64 -5.11 0.49
CA ALA A 161 12.51 -5.79 1.13
C ALA A 161 12.43 -5.51 2.64
N ARG A 162 13.44 -4.85 3.20
CA ARG A 162 13.54 -4.54 4.63
C ARG A 162 14.02 -3.10 4.85
N LEU A 163 13.56 -2.48 5.93
CA LEU A 163 13.93 -1.10 6.26
C LEU A 163 15.43 -0.97 6.60
N LYS A 164 16.03 -2.01 7.18
CA LYS A 164 17.48 -2.02 7.46
C LYS A 164 18.34 -1.87 6.20
N ASP A 165 17.82 -2.30 5.04
CA ASP A 165 18.54 -2.22 3.75
C ASP A 165 18.63 -0.77 3.25
N LEU A 166 17.88 0.15 3.88
CA LEU A 166 17.89 1.58 3.58
C LEU A 166 18.98 2.35 4.35
N SER A 167 19.86 1.65 5.07
CA SER A 167 20.95 2.24 5.86
C SER A 167 20.46 3.21 6.94
N VAL A 168 19.31 2.92 7.55
CA VAL A 168 18.76 3.66 8.70
C VAL A 168 18.65 2.70 9.88
N SER A 169 19.10 3.13 11.06
CA SER A 169 19.01 2.31 12.27
C SER A 169 17.59 2.29 12.82
N ILE A 170 17.26 1.27 13.62
CA ILE A 170 15.94 1.15 14.23
C ILE A 170 15.68 2.29 15.23
N GLU A 171 16.71 2.78 15.92
CA GLU A 171 16.64 3.93 16.83
C GLU A 171 16.32 5.22 16.07
N GLN A 172 16.89 5.39 14.87
CA GLN A 172 16.56 6.53 14.01
C GLN A 172 15.11 6.45 13.50
N LEU A 173 14.65 5.25 13.15
CA LEU A 173 13.26 5.04 12.73
C LEU A 173 12.27 5.28 13.87
N ALA A 174 12.63 4.98 15.13
CA ALA A 174 11.80 5.28 16.30
C ALA A 174 11.46 6.78 16.39
N LEU A 175 12.40 7.68 16.07
CA LEU A 175 12.15 9.12 16.04
C LEU A 175 11.10 9.52 14.99
N ALA A 176 11.04 8.82 13.85
CA ALA A 176 10.00 9.05 12.84
C ALA A 176 8.64 8.53 13.30
N VAL A 177 8.62 7.45 14.09
CA VAL A 177 7.40 6.90 14.70
C VAL A 177 6.85 7.84 15.78
N GLU A 178 7.72 8.46 16.59
CA GLU A 178 7.33 9.49 17.56
C GLU A 178 6.63 10.67 16.87
N ASP A 179 7.19 11.17 15.75
CA ASP A 179 6.55 12.23 14.96
C ASP A 179 5.18 11.79 14.43
N ALA A 180 5.10 10.57 13.90
CA ALA A 180 3.85 10.01 13.37
C ALA A 180 2.75 9.96 14.44
N GLY A 181 3.09 9.61 15.68
CA GLY A 181 2.17 9.57 16.81
C GLY A 181 1.55 10.92 17.19
N GLN A 182 2.13 12.04 16.75
CA GLN A 182 1.61 13.40 16.99
C GLN A 182 0.67 13.90 15.89
N LEU A 183 0.50 13.16 14.79
CA LEU A 183 -0.29 13.60 13.65
C LEU A 183 -1.76 13.17 13.77
N GLU A 184 -2.67 14.03 13.28
CA GLU A 184 -4.12 13.80 13.37
C GLU A 184 -4.59 12.51 12.67
N ILE A 185 -3.83 12.02 11.69
CA ILE A 185 -4.09 10.76 10.97
C ILE A 185 -4.17 9.56 11.92
N MET A 186 -3.53 9.61 13.10
CA MET A 186 -3.65 8.56 14.12
C MET A 186 -5.10 8.22 14.49
N THR A 187 -6.00 9.21 14.42
CA THR A 187 -7.43 9.05 14.77
C THR A 187 -8.26 8.35 13.69
N THR A 188 -7.70 8.14 12.49
CA THR A 188 -8.41 7.59 11.33
C THR A 188 -7.90 6.23 10.87
N LEU A 189 -6.90 5.71 11.58
CA LEU A 189 -6.30 4.40 11.38
C LEU A 189 -7.35 3.28 11.47
N PRO A 190 -7.09 2.11 10.86
CA PRO A 190 -8.10 1.05 10.71
C PRO A 190 -8.59 0.48 12.06
N ARG A 191 -7.82 0.69 13.13
CA ARG A 191 -8.16 0.46 14.54
C ARG A 191 -7.57 1.58 15.39
N SER A 192 -7.96 1.67 16.67
CA SER A 192 -7.23 2.52 17.62
C SER A 192 -5.80 2.00 17.76
N MET A 193 -4.82 2.86 17.50
CA MET A 193 -3.39 2.55 17.54
C MET A 193 -2.66 3.59 18.38
N THR A 194 -1.60 3.14 19.02
CA THR A 194 -0.65 3.94 19.78
C THR A 194 0.66 4.10 18.99
N THR A 195 1.54 4.98 19.45
CA THR A 195 2.91 5.08 18.92
C THR A 195 3.66 3.75 19.02
N ASP A 196 3.40 2.96 20.08
CA ASP A 196 4.00 1.63 20.26
C ASP A 196 3.50 0.65 19.19
N ASP A 197 2.21 0.68 18.84
CA ASP A 197 1.67 -0.14 17.75
C ASP A 197 2.34 0.17 16.41
N LEU A 198 2.60 1.45 16.12
CA LEU A 198 3.31 1.87 14.91
C LEU A 198 4.75 1.34 14.92
N PHE A 199 5.42 1.39 16.08
CA PHE A 199 6.79 0.92 16.23
C PHE A 199 6.88 -0.60 16.10
N ASP A 200 5.91 -1.33 16.66
CA ASP A 200 5.84 -2.78 16.53
C ASP A 200 5.59 -3.22 15.09
N LEU A 201 4.74 -2.52 14.33
CA LEU A 201 4.60 -2.75 12.89
C LEU A 201 5.92 -2.48 12.15
N LEU A 202 6.61 -1.39 12.49
CA LEU A 202 7.90 -1.04 11.90
C LEU A 202 8.97 -2.12 12.17
N LYS A 203 9.00 -2.71 13.36
CA LYS A 203 9.91 -3.81 13.71
C LYS A 203 9.72 -5.04 12.83
N LEU A 204 8.49 -5.35 12.44
CA LEU A 204 8.21 -6.49 11.54
C LEU A 204 8.90 -6.30 10.18
N ALA A 205 9.04 -5.04 9.72
CA ALA A 205 9.60 -4.69 8.43
C ALA A 205 11.11 -4.35 8.46
N TYR A 206 11.76 -4.36 9.63
CA TYR A 206 13.19 -4.05 9.80
C TYR A 206 14.07 -5.26 9.53
#